data_AF-A0A0R1NSI3-F1
#
_entry.id   AF-A0A0R1NSI3-F1
#
_cell.length_a   1.000
_cell.length_b   1.000
_cell.length_c   1.000
_cell.angle_alpha   90.00
_cell.angle_beta   90.00
_cell.angle_gamma   90.00
#
_symmetry.space_group_name_H-M   'P 1'
#
loop_
_entity.id
_entity.type
_entity.pdbx_description
1 polymer ?
#
loop_
_entity_poly.entity_id
_entity_poly.type
_entity_poly.pdbx_seq_one_letter_code
_entity_poly.pdbx_strand_id
1 'polypeptide(L)'
;MNEEEKKKLQSKIGDRVLKEIVPRINELAHKAKEEGLTELEKVEQAELRKKYVARFRDNFKKQIEMMKVYDKDGKEVTSTKVKKIQKHKGLRDD
;
A
#
# COMPACT_ATOMS: atom_id res chain seq x y z
N MET A 1 -16.68 -18.79 -9.56
CA MET A 1 -15.57 -18.71 -8.59
C MET A 1 -16.11 -19.06 -7.22
N ASN A 2 -15.68 -20.19 -6.68
CA ASN A 2 -16.08 -20.65 -5.34
C ASN A 2 -15.32 -19.88 -4.23
N GLU A 3 -15.82 -19.95 -3.00
CA GLU A 3 -15.25 -19.30 -1.81
C GLU A 3 -13.77 -19.68 -1.60
N GLU A 4 -13.42 -20.94 -1.86
CA GLU A 4 -12.03 -21.43 -1.77
C GLU A 4 -11.12 -20.81 -2.84
N GLU A 5 -11.56 -20.70 -4.09
CA GLU A 5 -10.83 -20.01 -5.15
C GLU A 5 -10.63 -18.53 -4.82
N LYS A 6 -11.66 -17.85 -4.30
CA LYS A 6 -11.55 -16.45 -3.83
C LYS A 6 -10.50 -16.32 -2.73
N LYS A 7 -10.52 -17.22 -1.75
CA LYS A 7 -9.58 -17.22 -0.60
C LYS A 7 -8.15 -17.54 -1.05
N LYS A 8 -7.97 -18.45 -2.01
CA LYS A 8 -6.68 -18.84 -2.60
C LYS A 8 -6.11 -17.75 -3.52
N LEU A 9 -6.96 -17.02 -4.23
CA LEU A 9 -6.59 -15.87 -5.06
C LEU A 9 -6.23 -14.66 -4.17
N GLN A 10 -7.06 -14.37 -3.15
CA GLN A 10 -6.74 -13.36 -2.15
C GLN A 10 -5.45 -13.68 -1.39
N SER A 11 -5.15 -14.96 -1.09
CA SER A 11 -3.91 -15.36 -0.40
C SER A 11 -2.66 -15.25 -1.28
N LYS A 12 -2.79 -15.40 -2.60
CA LYS A 12 -1.70 -15.21 -3.57
C LYS A 12 -1.39 -13.74 -3.88
N ILE A 13 -2.36 -12.83 -3.73
CA ILE A 13 -2.24 -11.43 -4.16
C ILE A 13 -2.04 -10.45 -2.99
N GLY A 14 -2.56 -10.77 -1.80
CA GLY A 14 -2.58 -9.83 -0.68
C GLY A 14 -1.36 -9.92 0.24
N ASP A 15 -0.70 -8.78 0.47
CA ASP A 15 0.36 -8.58 1.46
C ASP A 15 -0.09 -9.11 2.84
N ARG A 16 0.53 -10.20 3.30
CA ARG A 16 0.19 -10.85 4.58
C ARG A 16 0.34 -9.91 5.76
N VAL A 17 1.33 -9.00 5.71
CA VAL A 17 1.57 -8.03 6.77
C VAL A 17 0.40 -7.06 6.87
N LEU A 18 -0.13 -6.58 5.73
CA LEU A 18 -1.28 -5.69 5.71
C LEU A 18 -2.55 -6.39 6.24
N LYS A 19 -2.75 -7.66 5.89
CA LYS A 19 -3.91 -8.44 6.35
C LYS A 19 -3.98 -8.60 7.86
N GLU A 20 -2.83 -8.69 8.53
CA GLU A 20 -2.77 -8.83 9.99
C GLU A 20 -2.97 -7.49 10.71
N ILE A 21 -2.38 -6.40 10.18
CA ILE A 21 -2.39 -5.10 10.89
C ILE A 21 -3.64 -4.27 10.63
N VAL A 22 -4.24 -4.35 9.44
CA VAL A 22 -5.39 -3.51 9.06
C VAL A 22 -6.62 -3.75 9.95
N PRO A 23 -7.01 -5.01 10.25
CA PRO A 23 -8.12 -5.26 11.18
C PRO A 23 -7.88 -4.62 12.54
N ARG A 24 -6.68 -4.79 13.09
CA ARG A 24 -6.31 -4.22 14.39
C ARG A 24 -6.31 -2.69 14.40
N ILE A 25 -5.83 -2.06 13.33
CA ILE A 25 -5.90 -0.60 13.17
C ILE A 25 -7.35 -0.12 13.17
N ASN A 26 -8.25 -0.86 12.50
CA ASN A 26 -9.67 -0.51 12.45
C ASN A 26 -10.35 -0.69 13.81
N GLU A 27 -10.08 -1.78 14.53
CA GLU A 27 -10.56 -1.99 15.90
C GLU A 27 -10.18 -0.82 16.81
N LEU A 28 -8.89 -0.44 16.81
CA LEU A 28 -8.39 0.70 17.60
C LEU A 28 -9.01 2.03 17.12
N ALA A 29 -9.27 2.19 15.83
CA ALA A 29 -9.91 3.39 15.30
C ALA A 29 -11.39 3.49 15.71
N HIS A 30 -12.12 2.38 15.72
CA HIS A 30 -13.49 2.32 16.21
C HIS A 30 -13.54 2.63 17.72
N LYS A 31 -12.69 1.97 18.50
CA LYS A 31 -12.58 2.22 19.94
C LYS A 31 -12.21 3.68 20.26
N ALA A 32 -11.27 4.26 19.51
CA ALA A 32 -10.88 5.66 19.65
C ALA A 32 -12.05 6.63 19.43
N LYS A 33 -13.02 6.28 18.58
CA LYS A 33 -14.18 7.10 18.26
C LYS A 33 -15.29 6.99 19.32
N GLU A 34 -15.50 5.79 19.87
CA GLU A 34 -16.60 5.52 20.79
C GLU A 34 -16.24 5.81 22.24
N GLU A 35 -15.14 5.26 22.73
CA GLU A 35 -14.76 5.25 24.15
C GLU A 35 -13.44 5.98 24.42
N GLY A 36 -12.62 6.18 23.38
CA GLY A 36 -11.25 6.68 23.49
C GLY A 36 -10.22 5.55 23.63
N LEU A 37 -8.94 5.91 23.58
CA LEU A 37 -7.83 4.97 23.69
C LEU A 37 -7.06 5.17 24.98
N THR A 38 -6.63 4.07 25.58
CA THR A 38 -5.61 4.09 26.64
C THR A 38 -4.25 4.50 26.08
N GLU A 39 -3.32 4.94 26.93
CA GLU A 39 -1.97 5.32 26.49
C GLU A 39 -1.23 4.16 25.78
N LEU A 40 -1.40 2.93 26.26
CA LEU A 40 -0.81 1.74 25.63
C LEU A 40 -1.40 1.51 24.23
N GLU A 41 -2.71 1.65 24.07
CA GLU A 41 -3.37 1.49 22.77
C GLU A 41 -3.03 2.61 21.79
N LYS A 42 -2.77 3.83 22.26
CA LYS A 42 -2.26 4.92 21.41
C LYS A 42 -0.88 4.59 20.86
N VAL A 43 0.00 4.04 21.70
CA VAL A 43 1.33 3.58 21.28
C VAL A 43 1.20 2.43 20.27
N GLU A 44 0.38 1.42 20.56
CA GLU A 44 0.11 0.31 19.65
C GLU A 44 -0.42 0.82 18.30
N GLN A 45 -1.41 1.72 18.30
CA GLN A 45 -2.00 2.28 17.10
C GLN A 45 -0.96 3.05 16.28
N ALA A 46 -0.08 3.82 16.92
CA ALA A 46 0.97 4.58 16.26
C ALA A 46 1.99 3.65 15.57
N GLU A 47 2.41 2.57 16.26
CA GLU A 47 3.31 1.57 15.70
C GLU A 47 2.70 0.84 14.51
N LEU A 48 1.45 0.40 14.64
CA LEU A 48 0.71 -0.28 13.57
C LEU A 48 0.53 0.63 12.35
N ARG A 49 0.18 1.90 12.55
CA ARG A 49 0.07 2.89 11.46
C ARG A 49 1.41 3.14 10.78
N LYS A 50 2.51 3.24 11.54
CA LYS A 50 3.85 3.40 10.98
C LYS A 50 4.22 2.21 10.09
N LYS A 51 3.95 0.98 10.56
CA LYS A 51 4.17 -0.26 9.81
C LYS A 51 3.32 -0.33 8.54
N TYR A 52 2.05 0.05 8.64
CA TYR A 52 1.13 0.14 7.50
C TYR A 52 1.64 1.10 6.43
N VAL A 53 1.98 2.33 6.80
CA VAL A 53 2.42 3.36 5.85
C VAL A 53 3.74 2.97 5.18
N ALA A 54 4.67 2.35 5.90
CA ALA A 54 5.90 1.83 5.31
C ALA A 54 5.62 0.78 4.23
N ARG A 55 4.80 -0.23 4.55
CA ARG A 55 4.40 -1.28 3.59
C ARG A 55 3.62 -0.72 2.40
N PHE A 56 2.72 0.20 2.65
CA PHE A 56 1.96 0.88 1.60
C PHE A 56 2.89 1.63 0.64
N ARG A 57 3.85 2.41 1.16
CA ARG A 57 4.82 3.15 0.34
C ARG A 57 5.68 2.23 -0.52
N ASP A 58 6.14 1.10 0.03
CA ASP A 58 6.92 0.12 -0.71
C ASP A 58 6.13 -0.50 -1.86
N ASN A 59 4.88 -0.90 -1.59
CA ASN A 59 4.01 -1.48 -2.60
C ASN A 59 3.65 -0.45 -3.69
N PHE A 60 3.33 0.78 -3.28
CA PHE A 60 2.99 1.86 -4.21
C PHE A 60 4.18 2.28 -5.08
N LYS A 61 5.40 2.31 -4.52
CA LYS A 61 6.63 2.57 -5.27
C LYS A 61 6.80 1.57 -6.42
N LYS A 62 6.63 0.26 -6.14
CA LYS A 62 6.71 -0.78 -7.18
C LYS A 62 5.66 -0.58 -8.27
N GLN A 63 4.44 -0.20 -7.90
CA GLN A 63 3.38 0.07 -8.87
C GLN A 63 3.70 1.27 -9.76
N ILE A 64 4.17 2.37 -9.17
CA ILE A 64 4.58 3.57 -9.92
C ILE A 64 5.70 3.25 -10.91
N GLU A 65 6.69 2.47 -10.49
CA GLU A 65 7.82 2.09 -11.33
C GLU A 65 7.40 1.28 -12.57
N MET A 66 6.24 0.61 -12.53
CA MET A 66 5.71 -0.21 -13.62
C MET A 66 4.74 0.53 -14.56
N MET A 67 4.40 1.80 -14.28
CA MET A 67 3.44 2.57 -15.07
C MET A 67 4.07 3.80 -15.72
N LYS A 68 3.43 4.28 -16.79
CA LYS A 68 3.68 5.60 -17.39
C LYS A 68 2.43 6.45 -17.22
N VAL A 69 2.61 7.71 -16.87
CA VAL A 69 1.51 8.67 -16.64
C VAL A 69 1.43 9.61 -17.83
N TYR A 70 0.24 9.74 -18.41
CA TYR A 70 -0.05 10.63 -19.52
C TYR A 70 -1.12 11.63 -19.10
N ASP A 71 -1.03 12.86 -19.62
CA ASP A 71 -2.09 13.85 -19.46
C ASP A 71 -3.26 13.61 -20.44
N LYS A 72 -4.27 14.48 -20.39
CA LYS A 72 -5.47 14.37 -21.24
C LYS A 72 -5.16 14.54 -22.74
N ASP A 73 -4.06 15.23 -23.04
CA ASP A 73 -3.61 15.50 -24.41
C ASP A 73 -2.70 14.36 -24.94
N GLY A 74 -2.49 13.30 -24.14
CA GLY A 74 -1.67 12.14 -24.51
C GLY A 74 -0.17 12.37 -24.35
N LYS A 75 0.26 13.49 -23.76
CA LYS A 75 1.67 13.75 -23.48
C LYS A 75 2.08 13.06 -22.19
N GLU A 76 3.24 12.42 -22.22
CA GLU A 76 3.75 11.72 -21.05
C GLU A 76 4.26 12.71 -19.98
N VAL A 77 3.65 12.66 -18.81
CA VAL A 77 3.96 13.48 -17.64
C VAL A 77 4.55 12.68 -16.48
N THR A 78 5.02 11.45 -16.74
CA THR A 78 5.76 10.65 -15.75
C THR A 78 6.93 11.46 -15.18
N SER A 79 7.03 11.53 -13.85
CA SER A 79 8.08 12.30 -13.16
C SER A 79 9.49 11.86 -13.61
N THR A 80 10.40 12.83 -13.74
CA THR A 80 11.80 12.59 -14.12
C THR A 80 12.51 11.59 -13.20
N LYS A 81 12.18 11.58 -11.90
CA LYS A 81 12.73 10.61 -10.94
C LYS A 81 12.32 9.18 -11.29
N VAL A 82 11.05 8.97 -11.63
CA VAL A 82 10.50 7.65 -12.00
C VAL A 82 11.11 7.18 -13.32
N LYS A 83 11.21 8.08 -14.32
CA LYS A 83 11.86 7.77 -15.60
C LYS A 83 13.30 7.28 -15.42
N LYS A 84 14.11 7.95 -14.57
CA LYS A 84 15.49 7.51 -14.26
C LYS A 84 15.52 6.11 -13.65
N ILE A 85 14.64 5.84 -12.68
CA ILE A 85 14.57 4.51 -12.04
C ILE A 85 14.18 3.44 -13.07
N GLN A 86 13.22 3.72 -13.96
CA GLN A 86 12.80 2.81 -15.02
C GLN A 86 13.95 2.49 -15.99
N LYS A 87 14.72 3.50 -16.44
CA LYS A 87 15.91 3.31 -17.29
C LYS A 87 16.95 2.43 -16.60
N HIS A 88 17.28 2.72 -15.33
CA HIS A 88 18.21 1.89 -14.56
C HIS A 88 17.77 0.44 -14.39
N LYS A 89 16.46 0.18 -14.40
CA LYS A 89 15.87 -1.16 -14.32
C LYS A 89 15.66 -1.84 -15.67
N GLY A 90 16.00 -1.19 -16.79
CA GLY A 90 15.73 -1.71 -18.14
C GLY A 90 14.23 -1.82 -18.46
N LEU A 91 13.38 -1.05 -17.77
CA LEU A 91 11.93 -1.03 -18.02
C LEU A 91 11.54 -0.08 -19.17
N ARG A 92 12.51 0.64 -19.72
CA ARG A 92 12.33 1.62 -20.77
C ARG A 92 13.65 1.98 -21.45
N ASP A 93 13.58 2.18 -22.77
CA ASP A 93 14.76 2.35 -23.64
C ASP A 93 14.93 3.75 -24.25
N ASP A 94 13.93 4.63 -24.08
CA ASP A 94 14.07 6.05 -24.46
C ASP A 94 14.83 6.86 -23.40
#